data_AF-A0A368VJK4-F1
#
_entry.id   AF-A0A368VJK4-F1
#
_cell.length_a   1.000
_cell.length_b   1.000
_cell.length_c   1.000
_cell.angle_alpha   90.00
_cell.angle_beta   90.00
_cell.angle_gamma   90.00
#
_symmetry.space_group_name_H-M   'P 1'
#
loop_
_entity.id
_entity.type
_entity.pdbx_description
1 polymer ?
#
loop_
_entity_poly.entity_id
_entity_poly.type
_entity_poly.pdbx_seq_one_letter_code
_entity_poly.pdbx_strand_id
1 'polypeptide(L)'
;MASTELDKAPRQQPGQAVDPQEEPSVEWGWHGGFPKGIQIAGWFSTFAMVMMLIGNHQGILSGGNGFTSADIWLIGIAAVMAIGLIYDLRRRKFSWRR
;
A
#
# COMPACT_ATOMS: atom_id res chain seq x y z
N MET A 1 -27.39 6.87 35.75
CA MET A 1 -26.67 7.78 34.82
C MET A 1 -25.23 7.80 35.28
N ALA A 2 -24.38 6.96 34.67
CA ALA A 2 -23.04 6.69 35.16
C ALA A 2 -22.04 6.82 34.02
N SER A 3 -21.07 7.72 34.22
CA SER A 3 -19.74 7.71 33.59
C SER A 3 -19.69 7.70 32.06
N THR A 4 -20.01 8.83 31.42
CA THR A 4 -19.53 9.16 30.06
C THR A 4 -18.44 10.23 30.05
N GLU A 5 -17.94 10.63 31.22
CA GLU A 5 -16.98 11.73 31.39
C GLU A 5 -15.53 11.25 31.60
N LEU A 6 -15.27 9.94 31.62
CA LEU A 6 -13.90 9.41 31.67
C LEU A 6 -13.34 9.25 30.25
N ASP A 7 -12.15 9.80 30.04
CA ASP A 7 -11.27 9.67 28.86
C ASP A 7 -11.52 10.59 27.65
N LYS A 8 -11.78 11.87 27.89
CA LYS A 8 -11.38 12.94 26.95
C LYS A 8 -9.96 13.43 27.27
N ALA A 9 -9.02 12.51 27.48
CA ALA A 9 -7.61 12.84 27.54
C ALA A 9 -7.10 12.96 26.10
N PRO A 10 -6.60 14.14 25.65
CA PRO A 10 -6.03 14.27 24.33
C PRO A 10 -4.66 13.58 24.33
N ARG A 11 -4.65 12.26 24.13
CA ARG A 11 -3.50 11.62 23.50
C ARG A 11 -3.53 12.00 22.01
N GLN A 12 -3.29 13.29 21.77
CA GLN A 12 -2.90 13.82 20.47
C GLN A 12 -1.57 13.15 20.13
N GLN A 13 -1.63 11.99 19.49
CA GLN A 13 -0.45 11.41 18.86
C GLN A 13 -0.09 12.34 17.69
N PRO A 14 1.10 12.97 17.70
CA PRO A 14 1.51 13.85 16.62
C PRO A 14 1.74 13.01 15.36
N GLY A 15 0.75 12.95 14.47
CA GLY A 15 0.91 12.36 13.14
C GLY A 15 -0.32 11.71 12.48
N GLN A 16 -1.45 11.52 13.18
CA GLN A 16 -2.63 10.80 12.66
C GLN A 16 -3.98 11.41 13.07
N ALA A 17 -4.07 12.73 13.23
CA ALA A 17 -5.38 13.36 13.40
C ALA A 17 -6.01 13.58 12.01
N VAL A 18 -6.84 12.62 11.56
CA VAL A 18 -7.81 12.87 10.48
C VAL A 18 -8.79 13.91 11.02
N ASP A 19 -9.04 14.97 10.26
CA ASP A 19 -9.95 16.04 10.69
C ASP A 19 -11.38 15.49 10.84
N PRO A 20 -12.01 15.59 12.03
CA PRO A 20 -13.40 15.19 12.22
C PRO A 20 -14.39 15.91 11.29
N GLN A 21 -14.01 17.05 10.69
CA GLN A 21 -14.81 17.72 9.66
C GLN A 21 -14.75 17.02 8.30
N GLU A 22 -13.65 16.34 7.96
CA GLU A 22 -13.52 15.58 6.71
C GLU A 22 -14.16 14.19 6.81
N GLU A 23 -14.08 13.55 7.98
CA GLU A 23 -14.64 12.21 8.21
C GLU A 23 -15.35 12.10 9.59
N PRO A 24 -16.69 12.17 9.68
CA PRO A 24 -17.43 12.13 10.95
C PRO A 24 -17.27 10.81 11.73
N SER A 25 -16.96 9.72 11.02
CA SER A 25 -16.76 8.39 11.61
C SER A 25 -15.38 8.20 12.26
N VAL A 26 -14.52 9.23 12.30
CA VAL A 26 -13.24 9.20 13.03
C VAL A 26 -13.43 8.75 14.49
N GLU A 27 -14.60 9.05 15.08
CA GLU A 27 -14.96 8.64 16.44
C GLU A 27 -15.09 7.12 16.64
N TRP A 28 -15.28 6.32 15.57
CA TRP A 28 -15.39 4.85 15.62
C TRP A 28 -14.03 4.13 15.52
N GLY A 29 -12.94 4.89 15.30
CA GLY A 29 -11.56 4.44 15.54
C GLY A 29 -10.86 3.69 14.40
N TRP A 30 -11.54 3.24 13.34
CA TRP A 30 -10.89 2.55 12.21
C TRP A 30 -10.51 3.48 11.06
N HIS A 31 -9.80 4.58 11.31
CA HIS A 31 -9.41 5.57 10.26
C HIS A 31 -7.89 5.79 10.16
N GLY A 32 -7.11 4.84 10.67
CA GLY A 32 -5.65 4.89 10.60
C GLY A 32 -5.13 4.70 9.19
N GLY A 33 -4.70 5.78 8.54
CA GLY A 33 -3.86 5.69 7.35
C GLY A 33 -2.50 5.09 7.72
N PHE A 34 -2.10 3.99 7.07
CA PHE A 34 -0.78 3.37 7.24
C PHE A 34 0.09 3.58 5.99
N PRO A 35 0.53 4.82 5.71
CA PRO A 35 1.19 5.18 4.44
C PRO A 35 2.48 4.38 4.21
N LYS A 36 3.22 4.07 5.28
CA LYS A 36 4.42 3.22 5.22
C LYS A 36 4.07 1.75 5.01
N GLY A 37 2.99 1.26 5.65
CA GLY A 37 2.53 -0.11 5.48
C GLY A 37 2.10 -0.41 4.05
N ILE A 38 1.36 0.51 3.42
CA ILE A 38 0.95 0.39 2.02
C ILE A 38 2.18 0.26 1.10
N GLN A 39 3.23 1.05 1.36
CA GLN A 39 4.47 0.99 0.58
C GLN A 39 5.21 -0.34 0.77
N ILE A 40 5.37 -0.79 2.02
CA ILE A 40 6.05 -2.06 2.32
C ILE A 40 5.28 -3.23 1.72
N ALA A 41 3.97 -3.31 1.97
CA ALA A 41 3.12 -4.37 1.44
C ALA A 41 3.09 -4.36 -0.09
N GLY A 42 2.98 -3.17 -0.71
CA GLY A 42 2.99 -3.02 -2.16
C GLY A 42 4.30 -3.49 -2.79
N TRP A 43 5.45 -3.10 -2.24
CA TRP A 43 6.75 -3.54 -2.75
C TRP A 43 6.98 -5.03 -2.51
N PHE A 44 6.54 -5.56 -1.36
CA PHE A 44 6.57 -6.99 -1.08
C PHE A 44 5.76 -7.79 -2.10
N SER A 45 4.52 -7.38 -2.38
CA SER A 45 3.67 -8.02 -3.39
C SER A 45 4.27 -7.91 -4.79
N THR A 46 4.84 -6.75 -5.14
CA THR A 46 5.53 -6.56 -6.42
C THR A 46 6.71 -7.53 -6.56
N PHE A 47 7.53 -7.65 -5.51
CA PHE A 47 8.64 -8.60 -5.47
C PHE A 47 8.16 -10.06 -5.57
N ALA A 48 7.09 -10.42 -4.87
CA ALA A 48 6.51 -11.76 -4.92
C ALA A 48 6.06 -12.13 -6.35
N MET A 49 5.44 -11.19 -7.09
CA MET A 49 5.05 -11.44 -8.49
C MET A 49 6.25 -11.70 -9.41
N VAL A 50 7.36 -10.98 -9.21
CA VAL A 50 8.58 -11.20 -9.99
C VAL A 50 9.24 -12.52 -9.62
N MET A 51 9.26 -12.87 -8.34
CA MET A 51 9.77 -14.17 -7.87
C MET A 51 8.96 -15.33 -8.42
N MET A 52 7.65 -15.15 -8.60
CA MET A 52 6.78 -16.13 -9.23
C MET A 52 7.12 -16.39 -10.71
N LEU A 53 8.04 -15.67 -11.36
CA LEU A 53 8.53 -16.02 -12.70
C LEU A 53 9.49 -17.22 -12.69
N ILE A 54 10.04 -17.53 -11.51
CA ILE A 54 10.96 -18.65 -11.30
C ILE A 54 10.15 -19.79 -10.68
N GLY A 55 9.96 -20.89 -11.41
CA GLY A 55 9.16 -22.01 -10.89
C GLY A 55 8.70 -23.02 -11.94
N ASN A 56 7.62 -23.74 -11.63
CA ASN A 56 7.16 -24.90 -12.40
C ASN A 56 6.68 -24.60 -13.84
N HIS A 57 6.47 -23.33 -14.19
CA HIS A 57 6.03 -22.92 -15.53
C HIS A 57 7.24 -22.80 -16.47
N GLN A 58 7.13 -23.39 -17.67
CA GLN A 58 8.16 -23.41 -18.72
C GLN A 58 8.29 -22.05 -19.44
N GLY A 59 8.40 -20.96 -18.68
CA GLY A 59 8.66 -19.62 -19.17
C GLY A 59 10.13 -19.39 -19.48
N ILE A 60 10.43 -18.35 -20.26
CA ILE A 60 11.81 -18.00 -20.68
C ILE A 60 12.79 -17.85 -19.50
N LEU A 61 12.31 -17.37 -18.36
CA LEU A 61 13.10 -17.18 -17.14
C LEU A 61 13.25 -18.46 -16.31
N SER A 62 12.41 -19.46 -16.54
CA SER A 62 12.43 -20.75 -15.83
C SER A 62 13.09 -21.89 -16.63
N GLY A 63 13.62 -21.59 -17.82
CA GLY A 63 14.31 -22.56 -18.67
C GLY A 63 13.51 -23.02 -19.91
N GLY A 64 12.36 -22.41 -20.17
CA GLY A 64 11.58 -22.65 -21.39
C GLY A 64 12.02 -21.79 -22.58
N ASN A 65 11.41 -22.06 -23.74
CA ASN A 65 11.88 -21.54 -25.04
C ASN A 65 11.24 -20.18 -25.41
N GLY A 66 10.40 -19.61 -24.56
CA GLY A 66 9.66 -18.38 -24.85
C GLY A 66 8.81 -17.88 -23.68
N PHE A 67 8.21 -16.71 -23.87
CA PHE A 67 7.28 -16.14 -22.88
C PHE A 67 5.95 -16.88 -22.91
N THR A 68 5.48 -17.27 -21.74
CA THR A 68 4.10 -17.75 -21.57
C THR A 68 3.16 -16.58 -21.30
N SER A 69 1.85 -16.82 -21.46
CA SER A 69 0.84 -15.84 -21.06
C SER A 69 0.96 -15.47 -19.57
N ALA A 70 1.28 -16.42 -18.70
CA ALA A 70 1.47 -16.20 -17.28
C ALA A 70 2.62 -15.22 -17.00
N ASP A 71 3.76 -15.39 -17.67
CA ASP A 71 4.92 -14.49 -17.49
C ASP A 71 4.57 -13.05 -17.87
N ILE A 72 3.87 -12.87 -18.98
CA ILE A 72 3.46 -11.55 -19.49
C ILE A 72 2.54 -10.87 -18.48
N TRP A 73 1.57 -11.60 -17.91
CA TRP A 73 0.66 -11.06 -16.90
C TRP A 73 1.38 -10.75 -15.58
N LEU A 74 2.27 -11.63 -15.12
CA LEU A 74 3.06 -11.40 -13.91
C LEU A 74 3.94 -10.15 -14.05
N ILE A 75 4.68 -10.03 -15.16
CA ILE A 75 5.53 -8.87 -15.44
C ILE A 75 4.69 -7.60 -15.60
N GLY A 76 3.58 -7.67 -16.35
CA GLY A 76 2.72 -6.52 -16.60
C GLY A 76 2.12 -5.94 -15.32
N ILE A 77 1.55 -6.80 -14.47
CA ILE A 77 0.96 -6.35 -13.20
C ILE A 77 2.05 -5.87 -12.24
N ALA A 78 3.18 -6.57 -12.13
CA ALA A 78 4.31 -6.13 -11.30
C ALA A 78 4.83 -4.75 -11.73
N ALA A 79 4.92 -4.49 -13.04
CA ALA A 79 5.33 -3.19 -13.57
C ALA A 79 4.33 -2.09 -13.22
N VAL A 80 3.02 -2.34 -13.39
CA VAL A 80 1.96 -1.37 -13.02
C VAL A 80 2.01 -1.07 -11.52
N MET A 81 2.18 -2.08 -10.67
CA MET A 81 2.32 -1.89 -9.22
C MET A 81 3.55 -1.06 -8.86
N ALA A 82 4.73 -1.40 -9.41
CA ALA A 82 5.96 -0.64 -9.18
C ALA A 82 5.80 0.82 -9.58
N ILE A 83 5.23 1.09 -10.76
CA ILE A 83 4.97 2.45 -11.25
C ILE A 83 4.03 3.20 -10.29
N GLY A 84 2.94 2.56 -9.86
CA GLY A 84 1.98 3.14 -8.91
C GLY A 84 2.63 3.51 -7.57
N LEU A 85 3.47 2.63 -7.03
CA LEU A 85 4.18 2.86 -5.76
C LEU A 85 5.21 3.99 -5.87
N ILE A 86 5.96 4.04 -6.98
CA ILE A 86 6.90 5.14 -7.27
C ILE A 86 6.15 6.45 -7.43
N TYR A 87 5.01 6.45 -8.13
CA TYR A 87 4.17 7.62 -8.31
C TYR A 87 3.64 8.13 -6.96
N ASP A 88 3.16 7.24 -6.10
CA ASP A 88 2.71 7.58 -4.75
C ASP A 88 3.85 8.16 -3.89
N LEU A 89 5.06 7.58 -3.93
CA LEU A 89 6.25 8.15 -3.26
C LEU A 89 6.57 9.56 -3.77
N ARG A 90 6.52 9.78 -5.09
CA ARG A 90 6.76 11.10 -5.69
C ARG A 90 5.68 12.10 -5.28
N ARG A 91 4.40 11.72 -5.36
CA ARG A 91 3.28 12.58 -4.95
C ARG A 91 3.42 13.04 -3.50
N ARG A 92 3.77 12.12 -2.59
CA ARG A 92 4.01 12.44 -1.17
C ARG A 92 5.23 13.33 -0.95
N LYS A 93 6.30 13.14 -1.72
CA LYS A 93 7.50 13.99 -1.70
C LYS A 93 7.30 15.37 -2.31
N PHE A 94 6.21 15.66 -3.00
CA PHE A 94 5.96 16.99 -3.57
C PHE A 94 4.66 17.62 -3.06
N SER A 95 4.08 17.08 -1.98
CA SER A 95 2.83 17.58 -1.42
C SER A 95 2.93 19.03 -0.92
N TRP A 96 4.10 19.47 -0.43
CA TRP A 96 4.32 20.83 0.05
C TRP A 96 4.37 21.91 -1.04
N ARG A 97 4.40 21.50 -2.32
CA ARG A 97 4.42 22.42 -3.48
C ARG A 97 3.02 22.73 -4.02
N ARG A 98 1.96 22.21 -3.38
CA ARG A 98 0.57 22.50 -3.72
C ARG A 98 -0.09 23.29 -2.60
#